data_AF-A0A7X9YAC1-F1
#
_entry.id   AF-A0A7X9YAC1-F1
#
_cell.length_a   1.000
_cell.length_b   1.000
_cell.length_c   1.000
_cell.angle_alpha   90.00
_cell.angle_beta   90.00
_cell.angle_gamma   90.00
#
_symmetry.space_group_name_H-M   'P 1'
#
loop_
_entity.id
_entity.type
_entity.pdbx_description
1 polymer ?
#
loop_
_entity_poly.entity_id
_entity_poly.type
_entity_poly.pdbx_seq_one_letter_code
_entity_poly.pdbx_strand_id
1 'polypeptide(L)'
;MKVESSPEVQTVYPLDRPAVTQTSTPAPVNGMDELTHLFSLEVANNSQPLSQRKMGARVPPIEQMAELYRQLGHPAKRTLAMMSLLAREALRQGADVGPLLDLSEGDPARAFVVLKHVAAQADAEVRPSEAALARDAIVKLEVRFKGQIQAGLNIALTLQAASVDPQERQALRTLYYASVVTRQSLTTMMQALLGVYGGERLADGLKVMRKALADDIAAKVSSLPTPLLRSLLLGLQSCGQLSGVLAGCHALVQRLGISHDAVSLLQRMLGFANTGITAAEIMRMGDELAGSPDGKKLVSLNALYPLVQQLPLALWLDSRVREETLRGFLTVMGEMDRMTRSPARLPDDLRSMA
;
A
#
# COMPACT_ATOMS: atom_id res chain seq x y z
N MET A 1 25.28 -29.99 -79.66
CA MET A 1 26.57 -29.35 -79.34
C MET A 1 26.38 -27.84 -79.49
N LYS A 2 26.66 -27.07 -78.42
CA LYS A 2 26.97 -25.60 -78.32
C LYS A 2 26.06 -24.58 -79.03
N VAL A 3 25.27 -23.74 -78.34
CA VAL A 3 25.53 -22.55 -77.46
C VAL A 3 25.85 -21.28 -78.27
N GLU A 4 25.26 -20.15 -77.80
CA GLU A 4 25.43 -18.71 -78.16
C GLU A 4 24.33 -18.16 -79.10
N SER A 5 23.57 -17.08 -78.86
CA SER A 5 23.58 -16.00 -77.83
C SER A 5 22.23 -15.25 -77.81
N SER A 6 21.91 -14.60 -76.69
CA SER A 6 20.76 -13.68 -76.44
C SER A 6 20.78 -12.40 -77.32
N PRO A 7 19.69 -11.58 -77.40
CA PRO A 7 19.36 -10.60 -76.33
C PRO A 7 17.84 -10.32 -76.12
N GLU A 8 17.42 -10.02 -74.87
CA GLU A 8 16.80 -8.75 -74.38
C GLU A 8 15.42 -8.36 -75.00
N VAL A 9 14.36 -7.94 -74.29
CA VAL A 9 14.26 -7.27 -72.99
C VAL A 9 12.79 -7.25 -72.48
N GLN A 10 12.67 -7.30 -71.14
CA GLN A 10 11.61 -6.81 -70.23
C GLN A 10 10.15 -7.29 -70.32
N THR A 11 9.71 -7.90 -69.22
CA THR A 11 8.46 -7.47 -68.55
C THR A 11 8.63 -7.65 -67.04
N VAL A 12 8.35 -6.59 -66.31
CA VAL A 12 8.47 -6.46 -64.85
C VAL A 12 7.33 -7.25 -64.18
N TYR A 13 7.65 -8.05 -63.17
CA TYR A 13 6.69 -8.59 -62.19
C TYR A 13 7.02 -8.05 -60.79
N PRO A 14 6.02 -7.71 -59.95
CA PRO A 14 6.25 -7.15 -58.62
C PRO A 14 6.72 -8.22 -57.62
N LEU A 15 7.68 -7.84 -56.79
CA LEU A 15 8.23 -8.63 -55.69
C LEU A 15 7.17 -8.90 -54.61
N ASP A 16 6.98 -10.17 -54.31
CA ASP A 16 6.17 -10.68 -53.20
C ASP A 16 7.08 -11.08 -52.02
N ARG A 17 6.65 -10.68 -50.82
CA ARG A 17 7.07 -11.06 -49.44
C ARG A 17 8.45 -10.68 -48.89
N PRO A 18 8.44 -10.04 -47.70
CA PRO A 18 9.35 -10.37 -46.60
C PRO A 18 8.68 -11.29 -45.57
N ALA A 19 9.48 -12.24 -45.08
CA ALA A 19 9.12 -13.23 -44.06
C ALA A 19 8.74 -12.57 -42.73
N VAL A 20 7.60 -12.99 -42.17
CA VAL A 20 7.22 -12.68 -40.78
C VAL A 20 7.88 -13.70 -39.87
N THR A 21 8.93 -13.27 -39.18
CA THR A 21 9.51 -13.98 -38.04
C THR A 21 8.46 -14.04 -36.93
N GLN A 22 8.01 -15.24 -36.57
CA GLN A 22 7.13 -15.44 -35.41
C GLN A 22 7.92 -15.13 -34.14
N THR A 23 7.69 -13.95 -33.55
CA THR A 23 8.05 -13.70 -32.16
C THR A 23 6.97 -14.31 -31.27
N SER A 24 7.37 -15.31 -30.50
CA SER A 24 6.59 -15.91 -29.42
C SER A 24 6.03 -14.84 -28.49
N THR A 25 4.70 -14.82 -28.36
CA THR A 25 3.96 -13.94 -27.46
C THR A 25 4.31 -14.31 -26.01
N PRO A 26 4.71 -13.36 -25.14
CA PRO A 26 4.83 -13.63 -23.72
C PRO A 26 3.44 -13.89 -23.12
N ALA A 27 3.35 -14.86 -22.20
CA ALA A 27 2.13 -15.18 -21.46
C ALA A 27 1.55 -13.93 -20.74
N PRO A 28 0.23 -13.84 -20.59
CA PRO A 28 -0.42 -12.68 -19.99
C PRO A 28 0.02 -12.52 -18.53
N VAL A 29 0.47 -11.31 -18.21
CA VAL A 29 0.76 -10.89 -16.84
C VAL A 29 -0.59 -10.63 -16.16
N ASN A 30 -0.94 -11.41 -15.14
CA ASN A 30 -2.23 -11.37 -14.42
C ASN A 30 -2.69 -9.97 -13.94
N GLY A 31 -1.82 -8.96 -13.93
CA GLY A 31 -2.17 -7.57 -13.58
C GLY A 31 -2.85 -6.77 -14.70
N MET A 32 -2.66 -7.15 -15.97
CA MET A 32 -3.26 -6.42 -17.11
C MET A 32 -4.75 -6.71 -17.24
N ASP A 33 -5.18 -7.93 -16.95
CA ASP A 33 -6.58 -8.34 -17.00
C ASP A 33 -7.42 -7.64 -15.93
N GLU A 34 -6.84 -7.41 -14.74
CA GLU A 34 -7.50 -6.66 -13.66
C GLU A 34 -7.71 -5.19 -14.04
N LEU A 35 -6.73 -4.55 -14.70
CA LEU A 35 -6.83 -3.17 -15.18
C LEU A 35 -7.85 -3.03 -16.33
N THR A 36 -7.86 -3.97 -17.27
CA THR A 36 -8.84 -4.01 -18.37
C THR A 36 -10.26 -4.22 -17.85
N HIS A 37 -10.42 -5.09 -16.85
CA HIS A 37 -11.70 -5.31 -16.19
C HIS A 37 -12.17 -4.05 -15.43
N LEU A 38 -11.27 -3.38 -14.69
CA LEU A 38 -11.58 -2.13 -13.98
C LEU A 38 -11.97 -1.00 -14.94
N PHE A 39 -11.30 -0.88 -16.10
CA PHE A 39 -11.68 0.10 -17.13
C PHE A 39 -13.07 -0.18 -17.69
N SER A 40 -13.39 -1.45 -17.94
CA SER A 40 -14.72 -1.86 -18.43
C SER A 40 -15.81 -1.52 -17.41
N LEU A 41 -15.55 -1.74 -16.12
CA LEU A 41 -16.47 -1.37 -15.03
C LEU A 41 -16.69 0.15 -14.93
N GLU A 42 -15.62 0.93 -15.09
CA GLU A 42 -15.67 2.40 -15.06
C GLU A 42 -16.50 2.95 -16.23
N VAL A 43 -16.27 2.43 -17.44
CA VAL A 43 -17.06 2.81 -18.63
C VAL A 43 -18.53 2.45 -18.40
N ALA A 44 -18.82 1.27 -17.85
CA ALA A 44 -20.19 0.88 -17.51
C ALA A 44 -20.83 1.82 -16.47
N ASN A 45 -20.11 2.20 -15.42
CA ASN A 45 -20.59 3.14 -14.40
C ASN A 45 -20.80 4.57 -14.95
N ASN A 46 -19.90 5.06 -15.80
CA ASN A 46 -20.00 6.40 -16.38
C ASN A 46 -20.97 6.51 -17.55
N SER A 47 -21.28 5.39 -18.22
CA SER A 47 -22.22 5.34 -19.34
C SER A 47 -23.70 5.35 -18.92
N GLN A 48 -24.01 5.27 -17.61
CA GLN A 48 -25.39 5.33 -17.15
C GLN A 48 -26.02 6.73 -17.38
N PRO A 49 -27.27 6.79 -17.87
CA PRO A 49 -27.94 8.05 -18.19
C PRO A 49 -28.12 8.93 -16.94
N LEU A 50 -28.01 10.26 -17.14
CA LEU A 50 -28.08 11.30 -16.09
C LEU A 50 -29.33 11.19 -15.18
N SER A 51 -30.43 10.63 -15.68
CA SER A 51 -31.67 10.38 -14.91
C SER A 51 -31.52 9.30 -13.82
N GLN A 52 -30.46 8.49 -13.85
CA GLN A 52 -30.12 7.52 -12.79
C GLN A 52 -29.14 8.09 -11.76
N ARG A 53 -28.54 9.26 -12.01
CA ARG A 53 -27.73 10.01 -11.02
C ARG A 53 -28.66 10.74 -10.04
N LYS A 54 -29.26 10.01 -9.11
CA LYS A 54 -29.96 10.62 -7.97
C LYS A 54 -28.93 11.30 -7.06
N MET A 55 -28.75 12.62 -7.23
CA MET A 55 -28.18 13.48 -6.21
C MET A 55 -29.19 13.60 -5.07
N GLY A 56 -28.90 12.93 -3.97
CA GLY A 56 -29.76 12.84 -2.79
C GLY A 56 -29.59 11.45 -2.21
N ALA A 57 -28.99 11.37 -1.03
CA ALA A 57 -28.77 10.12 -0.30
C ALA A 57 -30.11 9.41 -0.10
N ARG A 58 -30.44 8.46 -0.98
CA ARG A 58 -31.48 7.48 -0.73
C ARG A 58 -31.00 6.75 0.52
N VAL A 59 -31.63 7.02 1.67
CA VAL A 59 -31.34 6.32 2.92
C VAL A 59 -31.42 4.83 2.57
N PRO A 60 -30.31 4.09 2.63
CA PRO A 60 -30.35 2.65 2.37
C PRO A 60 -31.38 2.03 3.31
N PRO A 61 -32.18 1.05 2.85
CA PRO A 61 -33.05 0.28 3.73
C PRO A 61 -32.29 -0.12 5.00
N ILE A 62 -32.96 -0.08 6.16
CA ILE A 62 -32.37 -0.41 7.46
C ILE A 62 -31.60 -1.75 7.43
N GLU A 63 -32.08 -2.71 6.64
CA GLU A 63 -31.44 -4.00 6.39
C GLU A 63 -30.04 -3.88 5.76
N GLN A 64 -29.84 -2.95 4.84
CA GLN A 64 -28.52 -2.69 4.24
C GLN A 64 -27.55 -2.11 5.27
N MET A 65 -28.04 -1.36 6.26
CA MET A 65 -27.20 -0.85 7.36
C MET A 65 -26.75 -1.97 8.30
N ALA A 66 -27.64 -2.93 8.60
CA ALA A 66 -27.29 -4.10 9.40
C ALA A 66 -26.21 -4.94 8.71
N GLU A 67 -26.36 -5.15 7.41
CA GLU A 67 -25.39 -5.88 6.60
C GLU A 67 -24.04 -5.15 6.51
N LEU A 68 -24.03 -3.84 6.24
CA LEU A 68 -22.80 -3.03 6.25
C LEU A 68 -22.12 -3.07 7.62
N TYR A 69 -22.88 -2.97 8.72
CA TYR A 69 -22.31 -3.06 10.05
C TYR A 69 -21.66 -4.42 10.31
N ARG A 70 -22.28 -5.53 9.84
CA ARG A 70 -21.73 -6.89 9.93
C ARG A 70 -20.46 -7.06 9.11
N GLN A 71 -20.42 -6.49 7.90
CA GLN A 71 -19.24 -6.44 7.05
C GLN A 71 -18.10 -5.66 7.70
N LEU A 72 -18.40 -4.48 8.24
CA LEU A 72 -17.43 -3.67 8.93
C LEU A 72 -16.88 -4.40 10.17
N GLY A 73 -17.75 -5.10 10.91
CA GLY A 73 -17.42 -5.81 12.14
C GLY A 73 -17.11 -4.86 13.29
N HIS A 74 -17.30 -5.34 14.52
CA HIS A 74 -16.90 -4.63 15.74
C HIS A 74 -15.89 -5.49 16.51
N PRO A 75 -14.70 -4.98 16.90
CA PRO A 75 -13.71 -5.72 17.69
C PRO A 75 -14.27 -6.36 18.95
N ALA A 76 -15.03 -5.59 19.75
CA ALA A 76 -15.77 -6.09 20.92
C ALA A 76 -17.05 -6.90 20.59
N LYS A 77 -17.27 -7.30 19.32
CA LYS A 77 -18.43 -8.07 18.84
C LYS A 77 -19.79 -7.49 19.25
N ARG A 78 -19.88 -6.18 19.45
CA ARG A 78 -21.12 -5.49 19.77
C ARG A 78 -22.06 -5.52 18.56
N THR A 79 -23.35 -5.70 18.82
CA THR A 79 -24.39 -5.70 17.79
C THR A 79 -24.76 -4.27 17.38
N LEU A 80 -25.30 -4.09 16.17
CA LEU A 80 -25.81 -2.79 15.71
C LEU A 80 -26.85 -2.20 16.69
N ALA A 81 -27.82 -3.01 17.16
CA ALA A 81 -28.85 -2.55 18.08
C ALA A 81 -28.27 -1.95 19.38
N MET A 82 -27.32 -2.66 20.01
CA MET A 82 -26.61 -2.16 21.19
C MET A 82 -25.88 -0.85 20.90
N MET A 83 -25.16 -0.77 19.76
CA MET A 83 -24.46 0.45 19.39
C MET A 83 -25.38 1.62 19.10
N SER A 84 -26.53 1.37 18.48
CA SER A 84 -27.54 2.39 18.24
C SER A 84 -28.16 2.90 19.53
N LEU A 85 -28.38 2.04 20.54
CA LEU A 85 -28.81 2.48 21.86
C LEU A 85 -27.78 3.40 22.53
N LEU A 86 -26.51 2.98 22.54
CA LEU A 86 -25.42 3.78 23.11
C LEU A 86 -25.25 5.12 22.38
N ALA A 87 -25.34 5.13 21.06
CA ALA A 87 -25.26 6.34 20.26
C ALA A 87 -26.44 7.28 20.53
N ARG A 88 -27.67 6.77 20.67
CA ARG A 88 -28.84 7.60 21.05
C ARG A 88 -28.64 8.28 22.39
N GLU A 89 -28.14 7.55 23.38
CA GLU A 89 -27.87 8.10 24.70
C GLU A 89 -26.77 9.17 24.64
N ALA A 90 -25.67 8.90 23.96
CA ALA A 90 -24.58 9.87 23.76
C ALA A 90 -25.09 11.15 23.07
N LEU A 91 -25.91 11.03 22.02
CA LEU A 91 -26.49 12.18 21.32
C LEU A 91 -27.40 13.01 22.21
N ARG A 92 -28.21 12.37 23.08
CA ARG A 92 -29.05 13.08 24.05
C ARG A 92 -28.23 13.84 25.09
N GLN A 93 -27.08 13.30 25.46
CA GLN A 93 -26.12 13.96 26.35
C GLN A 93 -25.28 15.04 25.65
N GLY A 94 -25.52 15.30 24.36
CA GLY A 94 -24.81 16.33 23.60
C GLY A 94 -23.40 15.92 23.15
N ALA A 95 -23.13 14.62 23.02
CA ALA A 95 -21.84 14.13 22.53
C ALA A 95 -21.51 14.65 21.12
N ASP A 96 -20.27 15.11 20.94
CA ASP A 96 -19.72 15.46 19.63
C ASP A 96 -19.10 14.22 18.94
N VAL A 97 -18.45 14.42 17.79
CA VAL A 97 -17.83 13.38 16.96
C VAL A 97 -16.85 12.47 17.73
N GLY A 98 -16.08 12.99 18.68
CA GLY A 98 -15.07 12.22 19.43
C GLY A 98 -15.67 11.04 20.20
N PRO A 99 -16.56 11.27 21.18
CA PRO A 99 -17.21 10.18 21.92
C PRO A 99 -17.99 9.19 21.03
N LEU A 100 -18.57 9.66 19.92
CA LEU A 100 -19.26 8.78 18.96
C LEU A 100 -18.29 7.88 18.18
N LEU A 101 -17.08 8.37 17.88
CA LEU A 101 -15.99 7.56 17.34
C LEU A 101 -15.47 6.56 18.36
N ASP A 102 -15.32 6.95 19.62
CA ASP A 102 -14.85 6.06 20.70
C ASP A 102 -15.80 4.87 20.88
N LEU A 103 -17.11 5.10 20.84
CA LEU A 103 -18.11 4.04 20.81
C LEU A 103 -17.89 3.05 19.64
N SER A 104 -17.34 3.54 18.54
CA SER A 104 -17.06 2.76 17.33
C SER A 104 -15.60 2.31 17.23
N GLU A 105 -14.85 2.30 18.33
CA GLU A 105 -13.41 1.94 18.37
C GLU A 105 -12.56 2.77 17.40
N GLY A 106 -12.88 4.07 17.27
CA GLY A 106 -12.20 5.00 16.38
C GLY A 106 -12.48 4.80 14.88
N ASP A 107 -13.46 3.97 14.50
CA ASP A 107 -13.78 3.70 13.10
C ASP A 107 -14.89 4.63 12.55
N PRO A 108 -14.56 5.62 11.70
CA PRO A 108 -15.54 6.56 11.16
C PRO A 108 -16.59 5.90 10.27
N ALA A 109 -16.27 4.85 9.52
CA ALA A 109 -17.27 4.17 8.68
C ALA A 109 -18.30 3.44 9.55
N ARG A 110 -17.87 2.83 10.66
CA ARG A 110 -18.76 2.19 11.61
C ARG A 110 -19.63 3.21 12.35
N ALA A 111 -19.04 4.29 12.86
CA ALA A 111 -19.79 5.37 13.51
C ALA A 111 -20.86 5.93 12.56
N PHE A 112 -20.50 6.13 11.29
CA PHE A 112 -21.42 6.57 10.26
C PHE A 112 -22.60 5.61 10.06
N VAL A 113 -22.36 4.31 9.91
CA VAL A 113 -23.42 3.30 9.74
C VAL A 113 -24.34 3.25 10.97
N VAL A 114 -23.79 3.31 12.19
CA VAL A 114 -24.58 3.35 13.43
C VAL A 114 -25.47 4.59 13.46
N LEU A 115 -24.93 5.77 13.15
CA LEU A 115 -25.70 7.02 13.15
C LEU A 115 -26.78 7.04 12.05
N LYS A 116 -26.49 6.51 10.85
CA LYS A 116 -27.48 6.35 9.79
C LYS A 116 -28.62 5.43 10.22
N HIS A 117 -28.30 4.33 10.91
CA HIS A 117 -29.31 3.44 11.49
C HIS A 117 -30.16 4.15 12.56
N VAL A 118 -29.53 4.90 13.47
CA VAL A 118 -30.25 5.69 14.49
C VAL A 118 -31.20 6.71 13.86
N ALA A 119 -30.76 7.45 12.85
CA ALA A 119 -31.60 8.42 12.15
C ALA A 119 -32.81 7.73 11.48
N ALA A 120 -32.58 6.62 10.78
CA ALA A 120 -33.64 5.87 10.11
C ALA A 120 -34.65 5.26 11.10
N GLN A 121 -34.17 4.73 12.23
CA GLN A 121 -35.03 4.20 13.28
C GLN A 121 -35.85 5.30 13.96
N ALA A 122 -35.24 6.45 14.26
CA ALA A 122 -35.93 7.60 14.83
C ALA A 122 -37.02 8.15 13.88
N ASP A 123 -36.77 8.16 12.58
CA ASP A 123 -37.79 8.51 11.58
C ASP A 123 -38.96 7.52 11.58
N ALA A 124 -38.68 6.21 11.63
CA ALA A 124 -39.71 5.18 11.69
C ALA A 124 -40.54 5.22 12.99
N GLU A 125 -39.90 5.60 14.11
CA GLU A 125 -40.53 5.77 15.42
C GLU A 125 -41.20 7.15 15.61
N VAL A 126 -41.19 8.02 14.59
CA VAL A 126 -41.73 9.39 14.64
C VAL A 126 -41.10 10.23 15.76
N ARG A 127 -39.76 10.16 15.89
CA ARG A 127 -38.95 10.91 16.87
C ARG A 127 -38.07 11.95 16.17
N PRO A 128 -38.63 13.10 15.75
CA PRO A 128 -37.93 14.07 14.89
C PRO A 128 -36.72 14.73 15.55
N SER A 129 -36.74 14.93 16.87
CA SER A 129 -35.60 15.49 17.61
C SER A 129 -34.40 14.55 17.62
N GLU A 130 -34.61 13.26 17.86
CA GLU A 130 -33.55 12.25 17.81
C GLU A 130 -32.99 12.09 16.39
N ALA A 131 -33.87 12.08 15.38
CA ALA A 131 -33.46 12.03 13.98
C ALA A 131 -32.60 13.25 13.60
N ALA A 132 -32.96 14.45 14.08
CA ALA A 132 -32.20 15.67 13.85
C ALA A 132 -30.80 15.61 14.49
N LEU A 133 -30.69 15.16 15.75
CA LEU A 133 -29.39 14.99 16.43
C LEU A 133 -28.48 14.02 15.69
N ALA A 134 -29.02 12.87 15.25
CA ALA A 134 -28.25 11.89 14.49
C ALA A 134 -27.77 12.44 13.15
N ARG A 135 -28.62 13.19 12.43
CA ARG A 135 -28.24 13.84 11.16
C ARG A 135 -27.18 14.92 11.35
N ASP A 136 -27.28 15.74 12.39
CA ASP A 136 -26.26 16.74 12.72
C ASP A 136 -24.90 16.09 13.02
N ALA A 137 -24.89 15.01 13.82
CA ALA A 137 -23.69 14.25 14.09
C ALA A 137 -23.10 13.60 12.82
N ILE A 138 -23.94 13.11 11.90
CA ILE A 138 -23.48 12.59 10.60
C ILE A 138 -22.77 13.69 9.81
N VAL A 139 -23.35 14.89 9.72
CA VAL A 139 -22.74 16.00 8.98
C VAL A 139 -21.38 16.35 9.58
N LYS A 140 -21.28 16.47 10.91
CA LYS A 140 -20.00 16.75 11.59
C LYS A 140 -18.95 15.65 11.36
N LEU A 141 -19.38 14.39 11.35
CA LEU A 141 -18.52 13.25 11.07
C LEU A 141 -18.03 13.28 9.61
N GLU A 142 -18.91 13.54 8.65
CA GLU A 142 -18.58 13.64 7.22
C GLU A 142 -17.61 14.79 6.94
N VAL A 143 -17.76 15.94 7.60
CA VAL A 143 -16.84 17.08 7.46
C VAL A 143 -15.39 16.68 7.75
N ARG A 144 -15.17 15.82 8.76
CA ARG A 144 -13.81 15.41 9.18
C ARG A 144 -13.32 14.14 8.49
N PHE A 145 -14.22 13.21 8.15
CA PHE A 145 -13.86 11.84 7.78
C PHE A 145 -14.49 11.33 6.48
N LYS A 146 -14.96 12.22 5.58
CA LYS A 146 -15.61 11.82 4.32
C LYS A 146 -14.85 10.73 3.56
N GLY A 147 -13.54 10.90 3.37
CA GLY A 147 -12.70 9.94 2.65
C GLY A 147 -12.62 8.59 3.35
N GLN A 148 -12.42 8.57 4.67
CA GLN A 148 -12.35 7.34 5.46
C GLN A 148 -13.69 6.62 5.53
N ILE A 149 -14.80 7.35 5.68
CA ILE A 149 -16.15 6.78 5.64
C ILE A 149 -16.35 6.08 4.29
N GLN A 150 -16.09 6.78 3.18
CA GLN A 150 -16.29 6.22 1.85
C GLN A 150 -15.38 5.00 1.61
N ALA A 151 -14.09 5.10 1.94
CA ALA A 151 -13.16 3.98 1.86
C ALA A 151 -13.64 2.77 2.66
N GLY A 152 -14.04 2.99 3.91
CA GLY A 152 -14.47 1.93 4.81
C GLY A 152 -15.70 1.19 4.31
N LEU A 153 -16.65 1.91 3.71
CA LEU A 153 -17.83 1.33 3.06
C LEU A 153 -17.45 0.55 1.80
N ASN A 154 -16.58 1.10 0.95
CA ASN A 154 -16.19 0.49 -0.33
C ASN A 154 -15.44 -0.84 -0.13
N ILE A 155 -14.58 -0.92 0.89
CA ILE A 155 -13.71 -2.09 1.12
C ILE A 155 -14.29 -3.10 2.12
N ALA A 156 -15.42 -2.80 2.77
CA ALA A 156 -15.97 -3.59 3.87
C ALA A 156 -16.17 -5.08 3.51
N LEU A 157 -16.74 -5.34 2.33
CA LEU A 157 -17.00 -6.70 1.86
C LEU A 157 -15.69 -7.45 1.58
N THR A 158 -14.69 -6.79 1.01
CA THR A 158 -13.39 -7.41 0.73
C THR A 158 -12.63 -7.75 2.00
N LEU A 159 -12.67 -6.86 3.00
CA LEU A 159 -12.07 -7.19 4.31
C LEU A 159 -12.84 -8.32 5.01
N GLN A 160 -14.16 -8.38 4.87
CA GLN A 160 -14.96 -9.50 5.37
C GLN A 160 -14.61 -10.83 4.70
N ALA A 161 -14.42 -10.84 3.38
CA ALA A 161 -14.03 -12.04 2.64
C ALA A 161 -12.59 -12.49 2.98
N ALA A 162 -11.72 -11.56 3.33
CA ALA A 162 -10.33 -11.83 3.68
C ALA A 162 -10.15 -12.40 5.10
N SER A 163 -10.95 -11.96 6.07
CA SER A 163 -10.86 -12.44 7.44
C SER A 163 -12.20 -12.44 8.17
N VAL A 164 -12.46 -13.53 8.90
CA VAL A 164 -13.62 -13.63 9.79
C VAL A 164 -13.43 -12.86 11.09
N ASP A 165 -12.18 -12.58 11.47
CA ASP A 165 -11.84 -11.87 12.70
C ASP A 165 -12.15 -10.37 12.59
N PRO A 166 -13.04 -9.82 13.44
CA PRO A 166 -13.31 -8.38 13.47
C PRO A 166 -12.09 -7.52 13.83
N GLN A 167 -11.13 -8.03 14.60
CA GLN A 167 -9.93 -7.26 14.96
C GLN A 167 -8.99 -7.09 13.76
N GLU A 168 -8.67 -8.17 13.04
CA GLU A 168 -7.89 -8.11 11.81
C GLU A 168 -8.55 -7.19 10.77
N ARG A 169 -9.88 -7.28 10.59
CA ARG A 169 -10.63 -6.38 9.69
C ARG A 169 -10.49 -4.91 10.09
N GLN A 170 -10.56 -4.60 11.38
CA GLN A 170 -10.36 -3.24 11.87
C GLN A 170 -8.92 -2.77 11.60
N ALA A 171 -7.92 -3.60 11.91
CA ALA A 171 -6.51 -3.24 11.71
C ALA A 171 -6.21 -2.94 10.23
N LEU A 172 -6.69 -3.79 9.32
CA LEU A 172 -6.57 -3.59 7.88
C LEU A 172 -7.25 -2.30 7.40
N ARG A 173 -8.45 -2.01 7.92
CA ARG A 173 -9.18 -0.80 7.57
C ARG A 173 -8.50 0.47 8.08
N THR A 174 -8.01 0.46 9.33
CA THR A 174 -7.22 1.56 9.88
C THR A 174 -5.95 1.80 9.06
N LEU A 175 -5.27 0.72 8.66
CA LEU A 175 -4.10 0.78 7.78
C LEU A 175 -4.46 1.40 6.42
N TYR A 176 -5.58 0.98 5.82
CA TYR A 176 -6.05 1.54 4.54
C TYR A 176 -6.34 3.03 4.68
N TYR A 177 -7.01 3.46 5.74
CA TYR A 177 -7.26 4.89 6.00
C TYR A 177 -5.95 5.69 6.09
N ALA A 178 -5.00 5.22 6.89
CA ALA A 178 -3.74 5.92 7.10
C ALA A 178 -2.90 6.01 5.81
N SER A 179 -2.82 4.92 5.06
CA SER A 179 -1.91 4.80 3.92
C SER A 179 -2.49 5.25 2.59
N VAL A 180 -3.79 5.04 2.36
CA VAL A 180 -4.47 5.43 1.10
C VAL A 180 -5.11 6.79 1.26
N VAL A 181 -6.01 6.98 2.24
CA VAL A 181 -6.81 8.19 2.37
C VAL A 181 -5.99 9.37 2.89
N THR A 182 -5.18 9.16 3.92
CA THR A 182 -4.45 10.23 4.59
C THR A 182 -3.08 10.49 3.96
N ARG A 183 -2.20 9.49 3.88
CA ARG A 183 -0.80 9.68 3.45
C ARG A 183 -0.55 9.43 1.96
N GLN A 184 -1.41 8.67 1.29
CA GLN A 184 -1.27 8.31 -0.12
C GLN A 184 0.13 7.71 -0.42
N SER A 185 0.60 6.82 0.47
CA SER A 185 1.98 6.31 0.51
C SER A 185 2.01 4.80 0.58
N LEU A 186 2.55 4.17 -0.47
CA LEU A 186 2.78 2.73 -0.50
C LEU A 186 3.79 2.30 0.56
N THR A 187 4.79 3.10 0.85
CA THR A 187 5.77 2.79 1.89
C THR A 187 5.14 2.73 3.28
N THR A 188 4.25 3.68 3.59
CA THR A 188 3.43 3.62 4.82
C THR A 188 2.59 2.35 4.83
N MET A 189 1.95 2.00 3.71
CA MET A 189 1.15 0.76 3.59
C MET A 189 2.01 -0.48 3.86
N MET A 190 3.21 -0.56 3.29
CA MET A 190 4.09 -1.72 3.42
C MET A 190 4.59 -1.88 4.86
N GLN A 191 5.01 -0.79 5.50
CA GLN A 191 5.46 -0.81 6.89
C GLN A 191 4.34 -1.30 7.81
N ALA A 192 3.12 -0.79 7.63
CA ALA A 192 1.97 -1.18 8.42
C ALA A 192 1.56 -2.64 8.14
N LEU A 193 1.62 -3.11 6.88
CA LEU A 193 1.31 -4.50 6.53
C LEU A 193 2.31 -5.47 7.16
N LEU A 194 3.61 -5.15 7.12
CA LEU A 194 4.64 -5.92 7.81
C LEU A 194 4.41 -5.96 9.33
N GLY A 195 3.90 -4.88 9.92
CA GLY A 195 3.54 -4.87 11.34
C GLY A 195 2.36 -5.76 11.70
N VAL A 196 1.35 -5.87 10.83
CA VAL A 196 0.13 -6.68 11.06
C VAL A 196 0.34 -8.15 10.70
N TYR A 197 0.98 -8.42 9.56
CA TYR A 197 1.12 -9.77 9.01
C TYR A 197 2.48 -10.41 9.25
N GLY A 198 3.48 -9.63 9.67
CA GLY A 198 4.86 -10.08 9.68
C GLY A 198 5.37 -10.37 8.26
N GLY A 199 6.48 -11.09 8.19
CA GLY A 199 7.10 -11.50 6.94
C GLY A 199 6.32 -12.61 6.21
N GLU A 200 5.89 -13.62 6.95
CA GLU A 200 5.29 -14.85 6.42
C GLU A 200 3.97 -14.60 5.68
N ARG A 201 3.13 -13.70 6.21
CA ARG A 201 1.80 -13.41 5.64
C ARG A 201 1.76 -12.10 4.86
N LEU A 202 2.90 -11.48 4.55
CA LEU A 202 2.96 -10.21 3.80
C LEU A 202 2.25 -10.34 2.44
N ALA A 203 2.45 -11.46 1.74
CA ALA A 203 1.84 -11.71 0.44
C ALA A 203 0.30 -11.75 0.51
N ASP A 204 -0.26 -12.30 1.60
CA ASP A 204 -1.70 -12.31 1.83
C ASP A 204 -2.21 -10.89 2.05
N GLY A 205 -1.55 -10.11 2.92
CA GLY A 205 -1.88 -8.71 3.17
C GLY A 205 -1.84 -7.86 1.89
N LEU A 206 -0.83 -8.05 1.05
CA LEU A 206 -0.71 -7.41 -0.27
C LEU A 206 -1.85 -7.77 -1.21
N LYS A 207 -2.27 -9.04 -1.23
CA LYS A 207 -3.41 -9.49 -2.04
C LYS A 207 -4.70 -8.83 -1.58
N VAL A 208 -4.94 -8.76 -0.27
CA VAL A 208 -6.12 -8.11 0.30
C VAL A 208 -6.13 -6.61 -0.01
N MET A 209 -5.00 -5.91 0.13
CA MET A 209 -4.93 -4.47 -0.17
C MET A 209 -5.12 -4.15 -1.66
N ARG A 210 -4.60 -4.98 -2.57
CA ARG A 210 -4.86 -4.83 -4.01
C ARG A 210 -6.35 -4.94 -4.32
N LYS A 211 -7.00 -5.96 -3.76
CA LYS A 211 -8.44 -6.15 -3.93
C LYS A 211 -9.24 -4.99 -3.34
N ALA A 212 -8.85 -4.50 -2.15
CA ALA A 212 -9.49 -3.36 -1.49
C ALA A 212 -9.38 -2.08 -2.33
N LEU A 213 -8.20 -1.78 -2.88
CA LEU A 213 -8.01 -0.65 -3.82
C LEU A 213 -8.84 -0.82 -5.08
N ALA A 214 -8.88 -2.03 -5.66
CA ALA A 214 -9.69 -2.31 -6.84
C ALA A 214 -11.19 -2.08 -6.58
N ASP A 215 -11.70 -2.47 -5.41
CA ASP A 215 -13.10 -2.23 -5.04
C ASP A 215 -13.41 -0.77 -4.75
N ASP A 216 -12.47 -0.03 -4.16
CA ASP A 216 -12.61 1.41 -3.96
C ASP A 216 -12.61 2.19 -5.29
N ILE A 217 -11.82 1.74 -6.27
CA ILE A 217 -11.85 2.25 -7.65
C ILE A 217 -13.18 1.93 -8.34
N ALA A 218 -13.67 0.70 -8.18
CA ALA A 218 -14.89 0.21 -8.83
C ALA A 218 -16.19 0.78 -8.22
N ALA A 219 -16.11 1.34 -7.00
CA ALA A 219 -17.25 1.90 -6.30
C ALA A 219 -17.87 3.07 -7.07
N LYS A 220 -19.18 3.24 -6.93
CA LYS A 220 -19.91 4.37 -7.55
C LYS A 220 -19.38 5.74 -7.11
N VAL A 221 -18.87 5.80 -5.87
CA VAL A 221 -18.19 6.96 -5.31
C VAL A 221 -16.92 6.43 -4.67
N SER A 222 -15.78 6.71 -5.30
CA SER A 222 -14.46 6.36 -4.77
C SER A 222 -14.09 7.24 -3.57
N SER A 223 -13.23 6.73 -2.70
CA SER A 223 -12.75 7.47 -1.52
C SER A 223 -11.86 8.67 -1.86
N LEU A 224 -11.17 8.58 -3.00
CA LEU A 224 -10.24 9.57 -3.56
C LEU A 224 -10.41 9.67 -5.08
N PRO A 225 -9.82 10.68 -5.74
CA PRO A 225 -9.81 10.73 -7.21
C PRO A 225 -9.26 9.43 -7.81
N THR A 226 -10.01 8.81 -8.72
CA THR A 226 -9.70 7.50 -9.31
C THR A 226 -8.29 7.40 -9.92
N PRO A 227 -7.74 8.43 -10.59
CA PRO A 227 -6.36 8.38 -11.10
C PRO A 227 -5.31 8.14 -10.00
N LEU A 228 -5.51 8.71 -8.81
CA LEU A 228 -4.61 8.53 -7.68
C LEU A 228 -4.69 7.09 -7.14
N LEU A 229 -5.90 6.56 -6.98
CA LEU A 229 -6.09 5.16 -6.56
C LEU A 229 -5.48 4.17 -7.55
N ARG A 230 -5.60 4.43 -8.86
CA ARG A 230 -4.95 3.63 -9.91
C ARG A 230 -3.43 3.68 -9.82
N SER A 231 -2.85 4.85 -9.55
CA SER A 231 -1.40 5.00 -9.33
C SER A 231 -0.94 4.15 -8.15
N LEU A 232 -1.65 4.20 -7.03
CA LEU A 232 -1.38 3.36 -5.85
C LEU A 232 -1.50 1.87 -6.19
N LEU A 233 -2.56 1.46 -6.92
CA LEU A 233 -2.74 0.07 -7.31
C LEU A 233 -1.60 -0.45 -8.20
N LEU A 234 -1.18 0.33 -9.20
CA LEU A 234 -0.06 0.00 -10.08
C LEU A 234 1.26 -0.13 -9.30
N GLY A 235 1.53 0.81 -8.39
CA GLY A 235 2.71 0.73 -7.53
C GLY A 235 2.65 -0.47 -6.58
N LEU A 236 1.48 -0.78 -6.03
CA LEU A 236 1.27 -1.93 -5.15
C LEU A 236 1.49 -3.26 -5.88
N GLN A 237 1.12 -3.36 -7.16
CA GLN A 237 1.44 -4.53 -7.99
C GLN A 237 2.96 -4.77 -8.10
N SER A 238 3.76 -3.70 -8.13
CA SER A 238 5.23 -3.78 -8.16
C SER A 238 5.82 -4.21 -6.80
N CYS A 239 5.07 -4.06 -5.70
CA CYS A 239 5.51 -4.40 -4.35
C CYS A 239 5.55 -5.91 -4.07
N GLY A 240 5.08 -6.76 -4.99
CA GLY A 240 5.24 -8.22 -4.87
C GLY A 240 6.70 -8.67 -4.77
N GLN A 241 7.64 -7.87 -5.26
CA GLN A 241 9.09 -8.14 -5.16
C GLN A 241 9.61 -8.04 -3.71
N LEU A 242 8.86 -7.43 -2.78
CA LEU A 242 9.27 -7.31 -1.37
C LEU A 242 9.46 -8.65 -0.69
N SER A 243 8.72 -9.70 -1.08
CA SER A 243 8.96 -11.05 -0.57
C SER A 243 10.38 -11.54 -0.90
N GLY A 244 10.93 -11.17 -2.06
CA GLY A 244 12.30 -11.46 -2.44
C GLY A 244 13.31 -10.67 -1.61
N VAL A 245 13.07 -9.37 -1.40
CA VAL A 245 13.92 -8.52 -0.55
C VAL A 245 13.93 -9.05 0.90
N LEU A 246 12.78 -9.45 1.43
CA LEU A 246 12.66 -10.05 2.75
C LEU A 246 13.44 -11.37 2.86
N ALA A 247 13.33 -12.25 1.86
CA ALA A 247 14.14 -13.47 1.81
C ALA A 247 15.64 -13.14 1.80
N GLY A 248 16.04 -12.08 1.09
CA GLY A 248 17.39 -11.53 1.12
C GLY A 248 17.80 -11.02 2.51
N CYS A 249 16.92 -10.36 3.24
CA CYS A 249 17.13 -9.97 4.64
C CYS A 249 17.36 -11.20 5.54
N HIS A 250 16.54 -12.26 5.40
CA HIS A 250 16.75 -13.51 6.14
C HIS A 250 18.11 -14.14 5.85
N ALA A 251 18.48 -14.26 4.57
CA ALA A 251 19.77 -14.81 4.18
C ALA A 251 20.95 -13.96 4.71
N LEU A 252 20.79 -12.64 4.74
CA LEU A 252 21.79 -11.73 5.30
C LEU A 252 21.96 -11.94 6.81
N VAL A 253 20.86 -11.95 7.56
CA VAL A 253 20.86 -12.18 9.01
C VAL A 253 21.51 -13.51 9.35
N GLN A 254 21.13 -14.59 8.65
CA GLN A 254 21.70 -15.92 8.84
C GLN A 254 23.20 -15.96 8.55
N ARG A 255 23.64 -15.35 7.43
CA ARG A 255 25.05 -15.32 7.03
C ARG A 255 25.91 -14.54 8.02
N LEU A 256 25.38 -13.47 8.60
CA LEU A 256 26.09 -12.65 9.58
C LEU A 256 26.03 -13.25 11.00
N GLY A 257 25.18 -14.25 11.24
CA GLY A 257 25.04 -14.89 12.56
C GLY A 257 24.50 -13.95 13.63
N ILE A 258 23.76 -12.91 13.22
CA ILE A 258 23.22 -11.88 14.13
C ILE A 258 21.79 -12.21 14.54
N SER A 259 21.39 -11.81 15.74
CA SER A 259 20.02 -11.99 16.25
C SER A 259 19.02 -10.93 15.75
N HIS A 260 19.32 -10.29 14.61
CA HIS A 260 18.44 -9.26 14.05
C HIS A 260 17.22 -9.89 13.39
N ASP A 261 16.06 -9.27 13.59
CA ASP A 261 14.84 -9.67 12.90
C ASP A 261 14.84 -9.14 11.45
N ALA A 262 14.62 -10.04 10.49
CA ALA A 262 14.64 -9.71 9.06
C ALA A 262 13.48 -8.77 8.68
N VAL A 263 12.33 -8.89 9.34
CA VAL A 263 11.18 -8.00 9.14
C VAL A 263 11.53 -6.58 9.59
N SER A 264 12.14 -6.44 10.76
CA SER A 264 12.63 -5.16 11.29
C SER A 264 13.67 -4.52 10.38
N LEU A 265 14.58 -5.32 9.80
CA LEU A 265 15.56 -4.83 8.81
C LEU A 265 14.85 -4.29 7.56
N LEU A 266 13.88 -5.01 7.01
CA LEU A 266 13.10 -4.55 5.87
C LEU A 266 12.29 -3.28 6.21
N GLN A 267 11.66 -3.21 7.39
CA GLN A 267 10.92 -2.03 7.84
C GLN A 267 11.82 -0.78 7.93
N ARG A 268 13.06 -0.95 8.38
CA ARG A 268 14.05 0.14 8.40
C ARG A 268 14.44 0.57 6.99
N MET A 269 14.66 -0.39 6.09
CA MET A 269 14.95 -0.11 4.68
C MET A 269 13.81 0.64 3.98
N LEU A 270 12.55 0.29 4.28
CA LEU A 270 11.39 1.03 3.81
C LEU A 270 11.40 2.49 4.31
N GLY A 271 11.93 2.75 5.51
CA GLY A 271 12.13 4.11 6.00
C GLY A 271 12.98 4.96 5.05
N PHE A 272 14.04 4.40 4.46
CA PHE A 272 14.92 5.11 3.53
C PHE A 272 14.19 5.49 2.23
N ALA A 273 13.28 4.63 1.78
CA ALA A 273 12.48 4.92 0.59
C ALA A 273 11.55 6.13 0.80
N ASN A 274 11.15 6.42 2.04
CA ASN A 274 10.27 7.53 2.38
C ASN A 274 11.02 8.84 2.68
N THR A 275 12.17 8.79 3.38
CA THR A 275 12.85 10.00 3.89
C THR A 275 14.30 10.16 3.44
N GLY A 276 14.84 9.20 2.69
CA GLY A 276 16.28 9.09 2.47
C GLY A 276 17.02 8.62 3.72
N ILE A 277 18.35 8.68 3.67
CA ILE A 277 19.24 8.20 4.74
C ILE A 277 20.44 9.13 4.91
N THR A 278 20.92 9.26 6.15
CA THR A 278 22.13 10.04 6.47
C THR A 278 23.37 9.13 6.56
N ALA A 279 24.57 9.70 6.43
CA ALA A 279 25.81 8.95 6.62
C ALA A 279 25.93 8.36 8.03
N ALA A 280 25.49 9.09 9.06
CA ALA A 280 25.45 8.60 10.43
C ALA A 280 24.53 7.38 10.59
N GLU A 281 23.37 7.38 9.91
CA GLU A 281 22.45 6.26 9.92
C GLU A 281 23.02 5.03 9.20
N ILE A 282 23.73 5.24 8.08
CA ILE A 282 24.44 4.15 7.37
C ILE A 282 25.51 3.53 8.27
N MET A 283 26.31 4.35 8.94
CA MET A 283 27.32 3.87 9.89
C MET A 283 26.68 3.09 11.04
N ARG A 284 25.60 3.62 11.62
CA ARG A 284 24.85 2.97 12.70
C ARG A 284 24.33 1.59 12.28
N MET A 285 23.79 1.45 11.07
CA MET A 285 23.41 0.12 10.55
C MET A 285 24.61 -0.80 10.37
N GLY A 286 25.74 -0.28 9.89
CA GLY A 286 26.98 -1.04 9.77
C GLY A 286 27.41 -1.61 11.13
N ASP A 287 27.31 -0.81 12.18
CA ASP A 287 27.62 -1.21 13.56
C ASP A 287 26.66 -2.30 14.08
N GLU A 288 25.37 -2.09 13.92
CA GLU A 288 24.33 -3.02 14.36
C GLU A 288 24.42 -4.38 13.65
N LEU A 289 24.68 -4.37 12.34
CA LEU A 289 24.82 -5.59 11.52
C LEU A 289 26.18 -6.26 11.70
N ALA A 290 27.21 -5.55 12.16
CA ALA A 290 28.52 -6.13 12.42
C ALA A 290 28.55 -6.96 13.71
N GLY A 291 27.63 -6.71 14.66
CA GLY A 291 27.47 -7.47 15.90
C GLY A 291 28.60 -7.33 16.92
N SER A 292 29.77 -6.80 16.54
CA SER A 292 30.89 -6.51 17.42
C SER A 292 31.72 -5.30 16.95
N PRO A 293 32.50 -4.66 17.83
CA PRO A 293 33.35 -3.50 17.48
C PRO A 293 34.42 -3.81 16.41
N ASP A 294 34.94 -5.04 16.41
CA ASP A 294 35.89 -5.56 15.41
C ASP A 294 35.19 -6.19 14.20
N GLY A 295 33.86 -6.17 14.18
CA GLY A 295 33.06 -6.78 13.15
C GLY A 295 33.31 -6.11 11.79
N LYS A 296 33.18 -6.88 10.72
CA LYS A 296 33.44 -6.42 9.34
C LYS A 296 32.31 -5.52 8.85
N LYS A 297 32.16 -4.32 9.43
CA LYS A 297 31.12 -3.32 9.10
C LYS A 297 31.01 -3.08 7.58
N LEU A 298 32.14 -2.97 6.90
CA LEU A 298 32.21 -2.84 5.45
C LEU A 298 31.60 -4.04 4.71
N VAL A 299 31.80 -5.27 5.21
CA VAL A 299 31.18 -6.49 4.65
C VAL A 299 29.67 -6.47 4.88
N SER A 300 29.22 -6.08 6.07
CA SER A 300 27.80 -5.97 6.38
C SER A 300 27.09 -4.94 5.49
N LEU A 301 27.70 -3.76 5.28
CA LEU A 301 27.16 -2.73 4.40
C LEU A 301 27.17 -3.15 2.92
N ASN A 302 28.25 -3.80 2.45
CA ASN A 302 28.31 -4.36 1.09
C ASN A 302 27.23 -5.42 0.86
N ALA A 303 26.87 -6.16 1.91
CA ALA A 303 25.84 -7.18 1.83
C ALA A 303 24.40 -6.60 1.93
N LEU A 304 24.22 -5.45 2.61
CA LEU A 304 22.95 -4.74 2.71
C LEU A 304 22.64 -3.94 1.43
N TYR A 305 23.65 -3.33 0.80
CA TYR A 305 23.47 -2.43 -0.35
C TYR A 305 22.63 -3.03 -1.49
N PRO A 306 22.85 -4.28 -1.95
CA PRO A 306 22.03 -4.90 -2.99
C PRO A 306 20.55 -5.02 -2.59
N LEU A 307 20.25 -5.26 -1.31
CA LEU A 307 18.87 -5.35 -0.83
C LEU A 307 18.17 -3.98 -0.91
N VAL A 308 18.88 -2.89 -0.58
CA VAL A 308 18.37 -1.52 -0.72
C VAL A 308 18.14 -1.20 -2.20
N GLN A 309 19.06 -1.59 -3.08
CA GLN A 309 18.95 -1.37 -4.51
C GLN A 309 17.75 -2.11 -5.15
N GLN A 310 17.41 -3.28 -4.61
CA GLN A 310 16.30 -4.15 -5.04
C GLN A 310 14.92 -3.70 -4.56
N LEU A 311 14.83 -2.67 -3.69
CA LEU A 311 13.53 -2.14 -3.28
C LEU A 311 12.74 -1.65 -4.51
N PRO A 312 11.46 -2.05 -4.65
CA PRO A 312 10.60 -1.64 -5.75
C PRO A 312 10.61 -0.12 -5.97
N LEU A 313 10.70 0.30 -7.23
CA LEU A 313 10.74 1.73 -7.60
C LEU A 313 9.53 2.50 -7.06
N ALA A 314 8.36 1.86 -7.02
CA ALA A 314 7.12 2.45 -6.53
C ALA A 314 7.10 2.81 -5.02
N LEU A 315 8.08 2.33 -4.24
CA LEU A 315 8.20 2.65 -2.81
C LEU A 315 9.02 3.92 -2.56
N TRP A 316 9.84 4.32 -3.51
CA TRP A 316 10.65 5.51 -3.36
C TRP A 316 9.76 6.74 -3.51
N LEU A 317 9.93 7.72 -2.61
CA LEU A 317 9.23 8.99 -2.68
C LEU A 317 9.40 9.63 -4.06
N ASP A 318 10.63 9.63 -4.56
CA ASP A 318 11.00 10.00 -5.92
C ASP A 318 12.34 9.35 -6.32
N SER A 319 12.73 9.52 -7.59
CA SER A 319 13.99 8.99 -8.10
C SER A 319 15.23 9.61 -7.45
N ARG A 320 15.14 10.87 -7.00
CA ARG A 320 16.24 11.60 -6.38
C ARG A 320 16.56 11.02 -5.00
N VAL A 321 15.55 10.77 -4.17
CA VAL A 321 15.72 10.14 -2.85
C VAL A 321 16.41 8.77 -2.99
N ARG A 322 16.04 8.00 -4.02
CA ARG A 322 16.70 6.73 -4.33
C ARG A 322 18.17 6.91 -4.67
N GLU A 323 18.48 7.80 -5.60
CA GLU A 323 19.85 8.05 -6.05
C GLU A 323 20.74 8.58 -4.92
N GLU A 324 20.24 9.54 -4.13
CA GLU A 324 20.95 10.09 -2.97
C GLU A 324 21.19 9.02 -1.91
N THR A 325 20.21 8.16 -1.64
CA THR A 325 20.34 7.03 -0.71
C THR A 325 21.43 6.06 -1.16
N LEU A 326 21.37 5.59 -2.41
CA LEU A 326 22.36 4.64 -2.94
C LEU A 326 23.76 5.26 -3.00
N ARG A 327 23.87 6.54 -3.36
CA ARG A 327 25.14 7.28 -3.34
C ARG A 327 25.70 7.38 -1.93
N GLY A 328 24.86 7.69 -0.94
CA GLY A 328 25.25 7.75 0.47
C GLY A 328 25.92 6.46 0.94
N PHE A 329 25.34 5.30 0.62
CA PHE A 329 25.94 4.00 0.92
C PHE A 329 27.33 3.85 0.28
N LEU A 330 27.46 4.14 -1.03
CA LEU A 330 28.73 4.01 -1.75
C LEU A 330 29.80 4.95 -1.18
N THR A 331 29.44 6.18 -0.82
CA THR A 331 30.36 7.14 -0.19
C THR A 331 30.86 6.62 1.14
N VAL A 332 29.97 6.17 2.03
CA VAL A 332 30.36 5.65 3.35
C VAL A 332 31.24 4.41 3.23
N MET A 333 30.85 3.45 2.37
CA MET A 333 31.65 2.24 2.15
C MET A 333 33.02 2.55 1.55
N GLY A 334 33.11 3.54 0.64
CA GLY A 334 34.37 4.00 0.07
C GLY A 334 35.31 4.62 1.10
N GLU A 335 34.79 5.46 2.00
CA GLU A 335 35.58 6.05 3.08
C GLU A 335 36.07 4.99 4.08
N MET A 336 35.23 3.99 4.40
CA MET A 336 35.63 2.88 5.27
C MET A 336 36.71 1.98 4.64
N ASP A 337 36.62 1.69 3.34
CA ASP A 337 37.67 0.95 2.61
C ASP A 337 39.00 1.73 2.61
N ARG A 338 38.96 3.06 2.46
CA ARG A 338 40.16 3.91 2.58
C ARG A 338 40.78 3.85 3.96
N MET A 339 39.97 3.95 5.03
CA MET A 339 40.45 3.90 6.42
C MET A 339 41.05 2.53 6.76
N THR A 340 40.43 1.44 6.30
CA THR A 340 40.93 0.07 6.53
C THR A 340 42.19 -0.27 5.74
N ARG A 341 42.43 0.38 4.59
CA ARG A 341 43.68 0.27 3.81
C ARG A 341 44.80 1.22 4.25
N SER A 342 44.47 2.31 4.95
CA SER A 342 45.44 3.29 5.45
C SER A 342 45.98 3.12 6.90
N PRO A 343 45.94 1.96 7.60
CA PRO A 343 46.50 1.88 8.96
C PRO A 343 48.03 2.03 9.05
N ALA A 344 48.78 1.95 7.94
CA ALA A 344 50.25 1.82 7.95
C ALA A 344 50.97 2.76 6.97
N ARG A 345 50.77 4.07 7.12
CA ARG A 345 51.73 5.08 6.64
C ARG A 345 52.04 6.10 7.75
N LEU A 346 52.39 5.60 8.93
CA LEU A 346 53.33 6.32 9.78
C LEU A 346 54.73 5.87 9.33
N PRO A 347 55.61 6.77 8.89
CA PRO A 347 56.98 6.40 8.54
C PRO A 347 57.67 5.82 9.78
N ASP A 348 58.26 4.63 9.65
CA ASP A 348 59.17 4.03 10.63
C ASP A 348 60.52 4.78 10.73
N ASP A 349 60.65 5.95 10.09
CA ASP A 349 61.90 6.73 10.00
C ASP A 349 62.18 7.64 11.22
N LEU A 350 61.59 7.39 12.39
CA LEU A 350 61.93 8.12 13.63
C LEU A 350 62.31 7.22 14.82
N ARG A 351 62.78 5.99 14.58
CA ARG A 351 63.43 5.17 15.61
C ARG A 351 64.89 4.79 15.33
N SER A 352 65.55 5.48 14.39
CA SER A 352 67.00 5.33 14.17
C SER A 352 67.76 6.66 14.08
N MET A 353 67.60 7.52 15.08
CA MET A 353 68.60 8.52 15.50
C MET A 353 68.43 8.59 17.04
N ALA A 354 69.27 7.90 17.81
CA ALA A 354 70.51 8.44 18.37
C ALA A 354 70.25 9.65 19.28
#